data_AF-A0A5P8KAR4-F1
#
_entry.id   AF-A0A5P8KAR4-F1
#
_cell.length_a   1.000
_cell.length_b   1.000
_cell.length_c   1.000
_cell.angle_alpha   90.00
_cell.angle_beta   90.00
_cell.angle_gamma   90.00
#
_symmetry.space_group_name_H-M   'P 1'
#
loop_
_entity.id
_entity.type
_entity.pdbx_description
1 polymer ?
#
loop_
_entity_poly.entity_id
_entity_poly.type
_entity_poly.pdbx_seq_one_letter_code
_entity_poly.pdbx_strand_id
1 'polypeptide(L)'
;MTRWDPHQGRWVDDPPGGGGPWARTAAVIALAVLLGGGAGFGVWTLFRDDGTTRTTSTSSSPSTPTPSASAAAPNSDDGGDTDGSDGNTDPATPKSSKSSESSDAASDPDADQYSDQGAAPGYVSSDDPAGFTVDVPSDWDRTAKTPAGKPTVVTYDSPDGTRTLQLFQISEDTPAESMDLAENENYGFARLPGYRVLDRSAADDSFSEVVYRFDGEDGAGPRQVIDHRFRTADGQIYGARLSAPESAPLTDLRETITMATTTLCPTGATCVRG
;
A
#
# COMPACT_ATOMS: atom_id res chain seq x y z
N MET A 1 -21.25 8.76 -16.33
CA MET A 1 -20.25 7.70 -16.10
C MET A 1 -19.24 8.30 -15.12
N THR A 2 -18.28 7.55 -14.59
CA THR A 2 -17.24 8.13 -13.72
C THR A 2 -15.96 8.32 -14.51
N ARG A 3 -15.29 9.45 -14.35
CA ARG A 3 -14.01 9.73 -15.00
C ARG A 3 -12.94 10.08 -13.97
N TRP A 4 -11.69 9.76 -14.29
CA TRP A 4 -10.55 10.22 -13.51
C TRP A 4 -10.27 11.69 -13.87
N ASP A 5 -10.21 12.54 -12.85
CA ASP A 5 -9.73 13.92 -12.97
C ASP A 5 -8.27 13.96 -12.49
N PRO A 6 -7.28 14.17 -13.39
CA PRO A 6 -5.87 14.16 -13.00
C PRO A 6 -5.45 15.40 -12.20
N HIS A 7 -6.17 16.53 -12.32
CA HIS A 7 -5.84 17.77 -11.62
C HIS A 7 -6.27 17.71 -10.16
N GLN A 8 -7.45 17.13 -9.92
CA GLN A 8 -7.92 16.84 -8.57
C GLN A 8 -7.36 15.51 -8.06
N GLY A 9 -6.88 14.66 -8.96
CA GLY A 9 -6.48 13.29 -8.71
C GLY A 9 -7.60 12.48 -8.08
N ARG A 10 -8.84 12.59 -8.54
CA ARG A 10 -9.97 11.82 -7.99
C ARG A 10 -10.97 11.40 -9.05
N TRP A 11 -11.77 10.40 -8.72
CA TRP A 11 -12.89 9.95 -9.55
C TRP A 11 -14.10 10.89 -9.39
N VAL A 12 -14.43 11.62 -10.45
CA VAL A 12 -15.60 12.51 -10.48
C VAL A 12 -16.74 11.88 -11.25
N ASP A 13 -17.97 12.18 -10.84
CA ASP A 13 -19.16 11.80 -11.62
C ASP A 13 -19.27 12.73 -12.82
N ASP A 14 -19.57 12.17 -14.00
CA ASP A 14 -19.96 13.01 -15.12
C ASP A 14 -21.20 13.82 -14.73
N PRO A 15 -21.26 15.10 -15.10
CA PRO A 15 -22.47 15.88 -14.91
C PRO A 15 -23.64 15.13 -15.57
N PRO A 16 -24.80 15.00 -14.89
CA PRO A 16 -25.96 14.37 -15.49
C PRO A 16 -26.28 15.13 -16.77
N GLY A 17 -26.36 14.40 -17.90
CA GLY A 17 -26.42 14.95 -19.24
C GLY A 17 -27.36 16.15 -19.33
N GLY A 18 -26.77 17.35 -19.45
CA GLY A 18 -27.49 18.56 -19.77
C GLY A 18 -28.05 18.43 -21.18
N GLY A 19 -29.27 17.94 -21.29
CA GLY A 19 -30.07 18.08 -22.49
C GLY A 19 -30.28 19.56 -22.75
N GLY A 20 -29.44 20.15 -23.60
CA GLY A 20 -29.66 21.50 -24.10
C GLY A 20 -30.75 21.50 -25.16
N PRO A 21 -31.65 22.49 -25.16
CA PRO A 21 -32.36 22.89 -26.37
C PRO A 21 -31.88 24.28 -26.80
N TRP A 22 -31.25 24.36 -27.98
CA TRP A 22 -31.25 25.48 -28.93
C TRP A 22 -31.14 26.91 -28.34
N ALA A 23 -30.08 27.68 -28.59
CA ALA A 23 -29.96 28.36 -29.86
C ALA A 23 -28.53 28.88 -30.16
N ARG A 24 -28.01 28.42 -31.32
CA ARG A 24 -27.28 29.17 -32.37
C ARG A 24 -26.16 30.10 -31.87
N THR A 25 -24.89 29.79 -32.20
CA THR A 25 -24.33 30.22 -33.49
C THR A 25 -23.19 29.29 -33.90
N ALA A 26 -23.23 28.85 -35.16
CA ALA A 26 -22.20 28.05 -35.80
C ALA A 26 -20.96 28.90 -36.12
N ALA A 27 -19.78 28.37 -35.80
CA ALA A 27 -18.57 28.61 -36.58
C ALA A 27 -17.91 27.26 -36.82
N VAL A 28 -18.03 26.81 -38.06
CA VAL A 28 -17.50 25.56 -38.61
C VAL A 28 -15.99 25.69 -38.77
N ILE A 29 -15.23 24.79 -38.14
CA ILE A 29 -14.00 24.25 -38.72
C ILE A 29 -14.10 22.73 -38.59
N ALA A 30 -14.30 22.09 -39.74
CA ALA A 30 -14.36 20.65 -39.89
C ALA A 30 -13.02 20.13 -40.42
N LEU A 31 -12.63 18.95 -39.91
CA LEU A 31 -11.73 17.89 -40.41
C LEU A 31 -10.78 17.44 -39.28
N ALA A 32 -10.58 16.16 -38.99
CA ALA A 32 -11.10 14.92 -39.54
C ALA A 32 -10.64 13.76 -38.64
N VAL A 33 -11.35 12.63 -38.74
CA VAL A 33 -10.78 11.26 -38.81
C VAL A 33 -10.42 10.56 -37.48
N LEU A 34 -11.34 9.62 -37.15
CA LEU A 34 -11.11 8.21 -36.80
C LEU A 34 -10.99 7.77 -35.32
N LEU A 35 -11.98 6.94 -34.98
CA LEU A 35 -11.86 5.60 -34.38
C LEU A 35 -11.18 5.42 -33.02
N GLY A 36 -11.94 4.76 -32.13
CA GLY A 36 -11.43 3.98 -31.01
C GLY A 36 -11.16 4.85 -29.78
N GLY A 37 -11.57 4.52 -28.58
CA GLY A 37 -12.19 3.32 -28.06
C GLY A 37 -12.23 3.57 -26.57
N GLY A 38 -13.42 3.56 -25.98
CA GLY A 38 -13.54 3.41 -24.55
C GLY A 38 -13.00 2.02 -24.19
N ALA A 39 -11.78 1.95 -23.69
CA ALA A 39 -11.17 0.74 -23.17
C ALA A 39 -9.86 1.08 -22.45
N GLY A 40 -9.95 1.48 -21.18
CA GLY A 40 -8.82 1.30 -20.25
C GLY A 40 -8.91 -0.09 -19.62
N PHE A 41 -8.81 -1.13 -20.45
CA PHE A 41 -8.79 -2.53 -20.02
C PHE A 41 -7.33 -2.98 -19.93
N GLY A 42 -6.86 -3.19 -18.70
CA GLY A 42 -5.96 -4.31 -18.44
C GLY A 42 -6.75 -5.60 -18.67
N VAL A 43 -6.15 -6.54 -19.39
CA VAL A 43 -6.73 -7.86 -19.65
C VAL A 43 -6.83 -8.59 -18.31
N TRP A 44 -8.05 -8.89 -17.85
CA TRP A 44 -8.26 -9.79 -16.72
C TRP A 44 -8.91 -11.08 -17.22
N THR A 45 -8.13 -12.16 -17.26
CA THR A 45 -8.69 -13.51 -17.30
C THR A 45 -9.14 -13.88 -15.90
N LEU A 46 -10.43 -14.12 -15.74
CA LEU A 46 -11.01 -14.72 -14.54
C LEU A 46 -10.38 -16.10 -14.30
N PHE A 47 -9.57 -16.24 -13.25
CA PHE A 47 -9.38 -17.53 -12.59
C PHE A 47 -10.11 -17.49 -11.25
N ARG A 48 -11.23 -18.22 -11.22
CA ARG A 48 -11.81 -18.75 -9.99
C ARG A 48 -11.08 -20.07 -9.74
N ASP A 49 -10.38 -20.18 -8.62
CA ASP A 49 -9.94 -21.48 -8.13
C ASP A 49 -11.11 -22.14 -7.40
N ASP A 50 -11.75 -23.10 -8.07
CA ASP A 50 -12.48 -24.18 -7.40
C ASP A 50 -11.52 -25.36 -7.27
N GLY A 51 -11.30 -25.83 -6.04
CA GLY A 51 -10.45 -26.98 -5.77
C GLY A 51 -10.97 -28.26 -6.40
N THR A 52 -10.06 -29.15 -6.80
CA THR A 52 -10.00 -30.59 -6.44
C THR A 52 -9.11 -31.35 -7.43
N THR A 53 -8.13 -32.06 -6.87
CA THR A 53 -7.29 -33.15 -7.40
C THR A 53 -7.54 -33.68 -8.84
N ARG A 54 -6.46 -33.75 -9.65
CA ARG A 54 -6.02 -35.00 -10.31
C ARG A 54 -4.60 -34.89 -10.90
N THR A 55 -3.80 -35.89 -10.56
CA THR A 55 -2.55 -36.34 -11.15
C THR A 55 -2.54 -36.36 -12.69
N THR A 56 -1.42 -35.96 -13.30
CA THR A 56 -0.73 -36.74 -14.36
C THR A 56 0.68 -36.22 -14.58
N SER A 57 1.64 -37.13 -14.50
CA SER A 57 3.05 -37.00 -14.81
C SER A 57 3.25 -36.82 -16.32
N THR A 58 4.21 -36.00 -16.76
CA THR A 58 5.14 -36.35 -17.85
C THR A 58 6.42 -35.52 -17.77
N SER A 59 7.53 -36.23 -17.83
CA SER A 59 8.94 -35.86 -17.72
C SER A 59 9.44 -34.94 -18.83
N SER A 60 10.51 -34.17 -18.56
CA SER A 60 11.67 -33.95 -19.46
C SER A 60 12.77 -33.15 -18.76
N SER A 61 13.90 -33.81 -18.46
CA SER A 61 15.23 -33.17 -18.32
C SER A 61 15.99 -33.33 -19.64
N PRO A 62 17.09 -32.59 -19.91
CA PRO A 62 18.40 -33.09 -19.47
C PRO A 62 19.51 -32.05 -19.16
N SER A 63 20.38 -32.48 -18.23
CA SER A 63 21.86 -32.40 -18.20
C SER A 63 22.64 -31.11 -17.87
N THR A 64 23.43 -31.27 -16.81
CA THR A 64 24.60 -30.53 -16.31
C THR A 64 25.84 -30.65 -17.21
N PRO A 65 26.91 -29.85 -16.97
CA PRO A 65 28.05 -30.40 -16.21
C PRO A 65 28.75 -29.42 -15.21
N THR A 66 29.40 -30.02 -14.20
CA THR A 66 30.42 -29.50 -13.26
C THR A 66 31.64 -30.45 -13.33
N PRO A 67 32.80 -30.29 -12.64
CA PRO A 67 33.41 -29.15 -11.93
C PRO A 67 34.92 -28.94 -12.25
N SER A 68 35.59 -27.98 -11.61
CA SER A 68 37.05 -28.03 -11.42
C SER A 68 37.45 -27.50 -10.04
N ALA A 69 38.19 -28.33 -9.31
CA ALA A 69 38.75 -28.09 -7.99
C ALA A 69 40.15 -27.46 -8.07
N SER A 70 40.58 -26.77 -7.01
CA SER A 70 41.97 -26.82 -6.54
C SER A 70 42.08 -26.31 -5.09
N ALA A 71 42.80 -27.10 -4.30
CA ALA A 71 43.01 -26.97 -2.85
C ALA A 71 44.34 -26.28 -2.53
N ALA A 72 44.47 -25.76 -1.30
CA ALA A 72 45.71 -25.83 -0.51
C ALA A 72 45.45 -25.46 0.97
N ALA A 73 45.70 -26.41 1.87
CA ALA A 73 46.03 -26.20 3.29
C ALA A 73 47.56 -26.19 3.46
N PRO A 74 48.09 -25.87 4.66
CA PRO A 74 48.67 -26.97 5.46
C PRO A 74 48.57 -26.88 7.00
N ASN A 75 48.38 -28.07 7.59
CA ASN A 75 48.97 -28.75 8.76
C ASN A 75 49.11 -28.18 10.19
N SER A 76 48.65 -29.04 11.11
CA SER A 76 48.93 -29.43 12.53
C SER A 76 50.26 -29.01 13.21
N ASP A 77 50.49 -29.04 14.53
CA ASP A 77 50.05 -29.91 15.66
C ASP A 77 50.48 -29.30 17.04
N ASP A 78 50.15 -29.99 18.15
CA ASP A 78 50.66 -29.90 19.55
C ASP A 78 49.89 -28.95 20.51
N GLY A 79 49.45 -29.27 21.73
CA GLY A 79 49.63 -30.38 22.68
C GLY A 79 49.56 -29.80 24.11
N GLY A 80 48.80 -30.39 25.05
CA GLY A 80 48.88 -30.02 26.49
C GLY A 80 47.63 -30.22 27.35
N ASP A 81 47.60 -31.33 28.10
CA ASP A 81 46.71 -31.66 29.23
C ASP A 81 46.99 -30.81 30.50
N THR A 82 45.97 -30.59 31.35
CA THR A 82 45.94 -31.02 32.79
C THR A 82 44.66 -30.57 33.52
N ASP A 83 43.90 -31.56 33.98
CA ASP A 83 43.44 -31.86 35.36
C ASP A 83 42.70 -30.83 36.26
N GLY A 84 41.62 -31.31 36.90
CA GLY A 84 41.39 -31.04 38.33
C GLY A 84 40.10 -30.34 38.82
N SER A 85 39.12 -31.17 39.22
CA SER A 85 38.28 -31.07 40.44
C SER A 85 37.00 -30.21 40.55
N ASP A 86 35.90 -30.95 40.82
CA ASP A 86 34.89 -30.82 41.90
C ASP A 86 34.04 -29.53 41.97
N GLY A 87 32.70 -29.52 41.94
CA GLY A 87 31.72 -30.45 42.50
C GLY A 87 30.97 -29.77 43.65
N ASN A 88 29.73 -29.26 43.45
CA ASN A 88 28.73 -29.23 44.52
C ASN A 88 27.27 -29.05 44.03
N THR A 89 26.40 -29.78 44.69
CA THR A 89 24.96 -30.04 44.55
C THR A 89 24.03 -28.97 45.15
N ASP A 90 23.01 -28.54 44.39
CA ASP A 90 21.55 -28.68 44.65
C ASP A 90 20.86 -28.06 45.91
N PRO A 91 19.50 -27.99 46.02
CA PRO A 91 18.69 -26.77 45.88
C PRO A 91 17.88 -26.38 47.15
N ALA A 92 17.22 -25.21 47.17
CA ALA A 92 16.27 -24.86 48.23
C ALA A 92 15.06 -24.01 47.79
N THR A 93 13.89 -24.65 47.75
CA THR A 93 12.57 -24.05 48.02
C THR A 93 12.32 -23.89 49.52
N PRO A 94 11.41 -22.98 49.92
CA PRO A 94 10.39 -23.39 50.89
C PRO A 94 8.95 -23.00 50.50
N LYS A 95 8.01 -23.86 50.91
CA LYS A 95 6.54 -23.74 50.88
C LYS A 95 6.01 -23.17 52.21
N SER A 96 4.73 -22.75 52.16
CA SER A 96 3.66 -22.69 53.21
C SER A 96 3.14 -21.28 53.52
N SER A 97 1.85 -20.98 53.68
CA SER A 97 0.56 -21.72 53.60
C SER A 97 -0.63 -20.72 53.65
N LYS A 98 -1.74 -21.05 52.96
CA LYS A 98 -3.22 -20.84 53.18
C LYS A 98 -3.71 -19.68 54.11
N SER A 99 -4.86 -19.00 53.87
CA SER A 99 -6.20 -19.53 53.54
C SER A 99 -7.25 -18.42 53.24
N SER A 100 -8.28 -18.79 52.43
CA SER A 100 -9.72 -18.38 52.48
C SER A 100 -10.12 -16.91 52.17
N GLU A 101 -11.22 -16.54 51.49
CA GLU A 101 -12.46 -17.22 51.03
C GLU A 101 -13.18 -16.38 49.93
N SER A 102 -14.09 -17.06 49.23
CA SER A 102 -15.00 -16.75 48.09
C SER A 102 -15.58 -15.35 47.86
N SER A 103 -15.85 -15.01 46.58
CA SER A 103 -17.20 -14.72 46.04
C SER A 103 -17.19 -14.61 44.51
N ASP A 104 -18.28 -15.09 43.91
CA ASP A 104 -18.59 -15.24 42.49
C ASP A 104 -18.47 -13.98 41.62
N ALA A 105 -17.90 -14.15 40.42
CA ALA A 105 -18.46 -13.66 39.15
C ALA A 105 -17.65 -14.27 38.00
N ALA A 106 -18.21 -15.27 37.33
CA ALA A 106 -17.74 -15.67 36.01
C ALA A 106 -18.10 -14.54 35.03
N SER A 107 -17.12 -13.73 34.68
CA SER A 107 -17.14 -12.92 33.47
C SER A 107 -15.81 -13.17 32.79
N ASP A 108 -15.91 -13.88 31.67
CA ASP A 108 -14.86 -14.19 30.72
C ASP A 108 -14.07 -12.90 30.38
N PRO A 109 -12.77 -12.78 30.70
CA PRO A 109 -11.98 -11.60 30.38
C PRO A 109 -11.25 -11.73 29.04
N ASP A 110 -11.65 -12.65 28.15
CA ASP A 110 -10.95 -12.91 26.88
C ASP A 110 -11.65 -12.34 25.63
N ALA A 111 -12.51 -11.32 25.77
CA ALA A 111 -13.15 -10.64 24.62
C ALA A 111 -12.67 -9.20 24.36
N ASP A 112 -11.87 -8.58 25.24
CA ASP A 112 -11.47 -7.16 25.12
C ASP A 112 -9.96 -6.94 24.94
N GLN A 113 -9.16 -7.99 24.71
CA GLN A 113 -7.69 -7.90 24.65
C GLN A 113 -7.10 -7.78 23.22
N TYR A 114 -7.92 -7.54 22.19
CA TYR A 114 -7.43 -7.42 20.80
C TYR A 114 -7.62 -6.06 20.14
N SER A 115 -8.15 -5.05 20.84
CA SER A 115 -8.51 -3.75 20.22
C SER A 115 -7.91 -2.52 20.91
N ASP A 116 -6.69 -2.62 21.45
CA ASP A 116 -5.94 -1.41 21.85
C ASP A 116 -4.41 -1.59 21.76
N GLN A 117 -3.92 -1.96 20.58
CA GLN A 117 -2.63 -1.42 20.14
C GLN A 117 -2.96 -0.03 19.58
N GLY A 118 -3.18 0.93 20.49
CA GLY A 118 -3.67 2.26 20.16
C GLY A 118 -2.81 2.93 19.10
N ALA A 119 -3.45 3.51 18.09
CA ALA A 119 -2.79 4.25 17.02
C ALA A 119 -1.84 5.33 17.60
N ALA A 120 -0.82 5.68 16.83
CA ALA A 120 0.11 6.74 17.23
C ALA A 120 -0.63 8.05 17.57
N PRO A 121 -0.11 8.90 18.48
CA PRO A 121 -0.76 10.16 18.83
C PRO A 121 -1.09 11.01 17.59
N GLY A 122 -2.35 11.45 17.48
CA GLY A 122 -2.85 12.20 16.33
C GLY A 122 -3.33 11.33 15.16
N TYR A 123 -3.35 10.00 15.32
CA TYR A 123 -3.89 9.05 14.34
C TYR A 123 -5.00 8.21 14.96
N VAL A 124 -5.86 7.66 14.10
CA VAL A 124 -6.90 6.69 14.45
C VAL A 124 -6.75 5.46 13.56
N SER A 125 -6.81 4.28 14.16
CA SER A 125 -6.86 3.01 13.43
C SER A 125 -8.24 2.86 12.81
N SER A 126 -8.29 2.75 11.49
CA SER A 126 -9.49 2.53 10.68
C SER A 126 -9.53 1.09 10.21
N ASP A 127 -10.58 0.34 10.56
CA ASP A 127 -10.94 -0.90 9.87
C ASP A 127 -11.79 -0.54 8.65
N ASP A 128 -11.16 -0.53 7.48
CA ASP A 128 -11.72 0.01 6.26
C ASP A 128 -12.56 -1.03 5.50
N PRO A 129 -13.83 -0.73 5.13
CA PRO A 129 -14.67 -1.61 4.34
C PRO A 129 -14.09 -2.04 2.97
N ALA A 130 -13.06 -1.36 2.48
CA ALA A 130 -12.31 -1.72 1.28
C ALA A 130 -11.33 -2.89 1.50
N GLY A 131 -11.26 -3.47 2.70
CA GLY A 131 -10.53 -4.71 2.98
C GLY A 131 -9.11 -4.51 3.50
N PHE A 132 -8.89 -3.49 4.33
CA PHE A 132 -7.63 -3.26 5.03
C PHE A 132 -7.87 -2.53 6.36
N THR A 133 -6.94 -2.67 7.29
CA THR A 133 -6.80 -1.76 8.43
C THR A 133 -5.70 -0.75 8.14
N VAL A 134 -5.81 0.49 8.63
CA VAL A 134 -4.78 1.53 8.43
C VAL A 134 -4.89 2.61 9.52
N ASP A 135 -3.76 3.20 9.92
CA ASP A 135 -3.75 4.39 10.76
C ASP A 135 -3.73 5.64 9.88
N VAL A 136 -4.71 6.51 10.09
CA VAL A 136 -4.86 7.80 9.37
C VAL A 136 -4.95 8.94 10.36
N PRO A 137 -4.59 10.18 9.97
CA PRO A 137 -4.69 11.31 10.88
C PRO A 137 -6.10 11.45 11.45
N SER A 138 -6.19 11.82 12.73
CA SER A 138 -7.47 12.08 13.38
C SER A 138 -8.20 13.21 12.66
N ASP A 139 -9.52 13.16 12.69
CA ASP A 139 -10.43 14.18 12.13
C ASP A 139 -10.43 14.30 10.60
N TRP A 140 -9.76 13.40 9.86
CA TRP A 140 -9.85 13.38 8.40
C TRP A 140 -11.15 12.70 7.94
N ASP A 141 -11.81 13.32 6.98
CA ASP A 141 -13.08 12.84 6.43
C ASP A 141 -12.83 11.73 5.40
N ARG A 142 -13.42 10.57 5.64
CA ARG A 142 -13.31 9.40 4.74
C ARG A 142 -14.42 9.39 3.70
N THR A 143 -14.04 9.23 2.43
CA THR A 143 -14.92 8.85 1.33
C THR A 143 -14.35 7.65 0.56
N ALA A 144 -15.17 6.96 -0.22
CA ALA A 144 -14.71 5.87 -1.06
C ALA A 144 -15.52 5.82 -2.37
N LYS A 145 -14.85 5.49 -3.47
CA LYS A 145 -15.49 5.37 -4.78
C LYS A 145 -14.95 4.15 -5.52
N THR A 146 -15.86 3.35 -6.07
CA THR A 146 -15.55 2.15 -6.85
C THR A 146 -16.04 2.35 -8.28
N PRO A 147 -15.19 2.85 -9.20
CA PRO A 147 -15.55 2.95 -10.60
C PRO A 147 -15.79 1.55 -11.20
N ALA A 148 -16.70 1.45 -12.17
CA ALA A 148 -17.02 0.17 -12.80
C ALA A 148 -15.76 -0.48 -13.41
N GLY A 149 -15.44 -1.70 -12.97
CA GLY A 149 -14.26 -2.43 -13.44
C GLY A 149 -12.92 -1.85 -12.95
N LYS A 150 -12.92 -1.03 -11.90
CA LYS A 150 -11.71 -0.49 -11.25
C LYS A 150 -11.71 -0.79 -9.76
N PRO A 151 -10.53 -0.87 -9.12
CA PRO A 151 -10.42 -0.97 -7.67
C PRO A 151 -11.10 0.21 -6.97
N THR A 152 -11.55 -0.03 -5.73
CA THR A 152 -12.03 1.05 -4.85
C THR A 152 -10.88 2.00 -4.54
N VAL A 153 -11.13 3.31 -4.67
CA VAL A 153 -10.25 4.35 -4.15
C VAL A 153 -10.86 4.89 -2.88
N VAL A 154 -10.17 4.67 -1.77
CA VAL A 154 -10.50 5.29 -0.47
C VAL A 154 -9.76 6.63 -0.40
N THR A 155 -10.47 7.68 -0.01
CA THR A 155 -9.93 9.03 0.11
C THR A 155 -10.18 9.55 1.51
N TYR A 156 -9.14 10.11 2.12
CA TYR A 156 -9.21 10.84 3.38
C TYR A 156 -8.85 12.29 3.10
N ASP A 157 -9.73 13.22 3.42
CA ASP A 157 -9.51 14.65 3.26
C ASP A 157 -9.29 15.31 4.62
N SER A 158 -8.31 16.22 4.71
CA SER A 158 -8.09 16.99 5.93
C SER A 158 -9.28 17.90 6.24
N PRO A 159 -9.51 18.30 7.51
CA PRO A 159 -10.63 19.17 7.89
C PRO A 159 -10.70 20.50 7.13
N ASP A 160 -9.54 21.03 6.69
CA ASP A 160 -9.44 22.27 5.91
C ASP A 160 -9.57 22.04 4.38
N GLY A 161 -9.72 20.78 3.95
CA GLY A 161 -9.81 20.36 2.55
C GLY A 161 -8.54 20.61 1.74
N THR A 162 -7.41 20.95 2.37
CA THR A 162 -6.19 21.28 1.65
C THR A 162 -5.30 20.08 1.40
N ARG A 163 -5.39 19.02 2.21
CA ARG A 163 -4.63 17.79 2.08
C ARG A 163 -5.57 16.62 1.79
N THR A 164 -5.14 15.75 0.88
CA THR A 164 -5.92 14.58 0.47
C THR A 164 -5.00 13.38 0.38
N LEU A 165 -5.31 12.33 1.15
CA LEU A 165 -4.66 11.02 1.11
C LEU A 165 -5.58 10.05 0.37
N GLN A 166 -5.04 9.29 -0.57
CA GLN A 166 -5.77 8.27 -1.30
C GLN A 166 -5.08 6.92 -1.15
N LEU A 167 -5.87 5.89 -0.89
CA LEU A 167 -5.43 4.50 -0.79
C LEU A 167 -6.21 3.67 -1.81
N PHE A 168 -5.51 2.88 -2.62
CA PHE A 168 -6.11 2.05 -3.65
C PHE A 168 -5.25 0.82 -3.95
N GLN A 169 -5.91 -0.30 -4.27
CA GLN A 169 -5.21 -1.49 -4.73
C GLN A 169 -4.77 -1.31 -6.19
N ILE A 170 -3.62 -1.87 -6.52
CA ILE A 170 -2.97 -1.86 -7.83
C ILE A 170 -3.03 -3.26 -8.44
N SER A 171 -3.31 -3.33 -9.74
CA SER A 171 -3.41 -4.59 -10.50
C SER A 171 -2.15 -4.97 -11.26
N GLU A 172 -1.19 -4.05 -11.37
CA GLU A 172 0.07 -4.26 -12.08
C GLU A 172 1.01 -5.20 -11.29
N ASP A 173 2.01 -5.76 -11.97
CA ASP A 173 2.84 -6.83 -11.39
C ASP A 173 3.90 -6.29 -10.40
N THR A 174 4.32 -5.03 -10.60
CA THR A 174 5.36 -4.39 -9.77
C THR A 174 5.00 -2.94 -9.41
N PRO A 175 5.47 -2.44 -8.25
CA PRO A 175 5.27 -1.04 -7.88
C PRO A 175 5.89 -0.08 -8.90
N ALA A 176 7.04 -0.45 -9.47
CA ALA A 176 7.76 0.34 -10.46
C ALA A 176 6.99 0.46 -11.78
N GLU A 177 6.46 -0.64 -12.31
CA GLU A 177 5.62 -0.64 -13.52
C GLU A 177 4.37 0.21 -13.31
N SER A 178 3.68 0.02 -12.18
CA SER A 178 2.50 0.81 -11.85
C SER A 178 2.83 2.30 -11.84
N MET A 179 3.94 2.69 -11.18
CA MET A 179 4.38 4.09 -11.11
C MET A 179 4.66 4.68 -12.50
N ASP A 180 5.37 3.94 -13.36
CA ASP A 180 5.67 4.38 -14.73
C ASP A 180 4.38 4.64 -15.53
N LEU A 181 3.40 3.73 -15.45
CA LEU A 181 2.13 3.88 -16.14
C LEU A 181 1.36 5.12 -15.65
N ALA A 182 1.29 5.32 -14.33
CA ALA A 182 0.60 6.48 -13.77
C ALA A 182 1.30 7.81 -14.05
N GLU A 183 2.62 7.80 -14.24
CA GLU A 183 3.37 8.97 -14.66
C GLU A 183 3.13 9.28 -16.13
N ASN A 184 3.21 8.27 -17.01
CA ASN A 184 3.46 8.45 -18.43
C ASN A 184 2.28 8.17 -19.38
N GLU A 185 1.26 7.41 -18.96
CA GLU A 185 0.14 7.07 -19.85
C GLU A 185 -0.70 8.30 -20.27
N ASN A 186 -1.76 8.07 -21.06
CA ASN A 186 -2.56 9.10 -21.74
C ASN A 186 -3.04 10.25 -20.83
N TYR A 187 -3.25 9.98 -19.54
CA TYR A 187 -3.63 10.96 -18.51
C TYR A 187 -2.68 10.95 -17.30
N GLY A 188 -1.44 10.48 -17.51
CA GLY A 188 -0.45 10.40 -16.45
C GLY A 188 -0.05 11.76 -15.90
N PHE A 189 0.39 11.80 -14.65
CA PHE A 189 0.64 13.05 -13.94
C PHE A 189 1.81 13.87 -14.52
N ALA A 190 2.67 13.29 -15.38
CA ALA A 190 3.71 14.03 -16.09
C ALA A 190 3.17 15.09 -17.06
N ARG A 191 1.89 15.00 -17.41
CA ARG A 191 1.21 15.94 -18.32
C ARG A 191 0.56 17.12 -17.58
N LEU A 192 0.59 17.13 -16.25
CA LEU A 192 0.00 18.21 -15.47
C LEU A 192 0.74 19.53 -15.71
N PRO A 193 0.03 20.68 -15.77
CA PRO A 193 0.67 21.99 -15.86
C PRO A 193 1.71 22.18 -14.76
N GLY A 194 2.88 22.71 -15.11
CA GLY A 194 3.94 22.98 -14.14
C GLY A 194 4.52 21.73 -13.45
N TYR A 195 4.25 20.53 -13.99
CA TYR A 195 4.77 19.27 -13.47
C TYR A 195 6.30 19.30 -13.33
N ARG A 196 6.78 18.88 -12.16
CA ARG A 196 8.22 18.70 -11.91
C ARG A 196 8.43 17.65 -10.83
N VAL A 197 9.30 16.70 -11.13
CA VAL A 197 9.82 15.76 -10.14
C VAL A 197 10.69 16.52 -9.13
N LEU A 198 10.45 16.30 -7.85
CA LEU A 198 11.23 16.82 -6.74
C LEU A 198 12.18 15.75 -6.20
N ASP A 199 11.70 14.50 -6.11
CA ASP A 199 12.47 13.37 -5.60
C ASP A 199 11.94 12.05 -6.20
N ARG A 200 12.81 11.03 -6.23
CA ARG A 200 12.45 9.66 -6.59
C ARG A 200 13.15 8.70 -5.66
N SER A 201 12.40 7.74 -5.14
CA SER A 201 12.96 6.65 -4.35
C SER A 201 12.30 5.33 -4.75
N ALA A 202 13.06 4.26 -4.69
CA ALA A 202 12.57 2.91 -4.96
C ALA A 202 13.46 1.92 -4.21
N ALA A 203 12.90 0.76 -3.86
CA ALA A 203 13.68 -0.36 -3.32
C ALA A 203 13.21 -1.67 -3.94
N ASP A 204 14.04 -2.21 -4.84
CA ASP A 204 13.80 -3.44 -5.59
C ASP A 204 12.32 -3.51 -6.05
N ASP A 205 11.62 -4.58 -5.67
CA ASP A 205 10.19 -4.81 -5.94
C ASP A 205 9.27 -4.48 -4.75
N SER A 206 9.82 -3.88 -3.69
CA SER A 206 9.08 -3.58 -2.46
C SER A 206 8.30 -2.27 -2.54
N PHE A 207 8.91 -1.22 -3.11
CA PHE A 207 8.22 0.05 -3.36
C PHE A 207 8.83 0.87 -4.50
N SER A 208 8.02 1.78 -5.04
CA SER A 208 8.41 2.85 -5.96
C SER A 208 7.69 4.13 -5.57
N GLU A 209 8.41 5.24 -5.52
CA GLU A 209 7.89 6.51 -5.05
C GLU A 209 8.38 7.69 -5.90
N VAL A 210 7.47 8.61 -6.17
CA VAL A 210 7.77 9.88 -6.81
C VAL A 210 7.19 11.02 -5.98
N VAL A 211 8.05 11.98 -5.62
CA VAL A 211 7.61 13.27 -5.09
C VAL A 211 7.61 14.26 -6.24
N TYR A 212 6.49 14.93 -6.47
CA TYR A 212 6.37 15.87 -7.57
C TYR A 212 5.51 17.07 -7.20
N ARG A 213 5.68 18.16 -7.94
CA ARG A 213 4.81 19.34 -7.90
C ARG A 213 4.11 19.56 -9.22
N PHE A 214 2.98 20.25 -9.19
CA PHE A 214 2.26 20.73 -10.37
C PHE A 214 1.45 21.98 -10.03
N ASP A 215 1.03 22.73 -11.04
CA ASP A 215 0.15 23.89 -10.88
C ASP A 215 -1.30 23.40 -10.79
N GLY A 216 -1.92 23.56 -9.62
CA GLY A 216 -3.31 23.15 -9.41
C GLY A 216 -4.31 24.09 -10.10
N GLU A 217 -5.47 23.53 -10.45
CA GLU A 217 -6.55 24.25 -11.11
C GLU A 217 -7.55 24.86 -10.11
N ASP A 218 -8.55 25.59 -10.61
CA ASP A 218 -9.71 26.08 -9.84
C ASP A 218 -9.36 26.84 -8.54
N GLY A 219 -8.24 27.56 -8.54
CA GLY A 219 -7.79 28.34 -7.39
C GLY A 219 -7.11 27.53 -6.28
N ALA A 220 -6.89 26.22 -6.48
CA ALA A 220 -6.16 25.37 -5.53
C ALA A 220 -4.68 25.76 -5.37
N GLY A 221 -4.13 26.54 -6.33
CA GLY A 221 -2.74 26.96 -6.35
C GLY A 221 -1.76 25.81 -6.62
N PRO A 222 -0.44 26.06 -6.56
CA PRO A 222 0.56 25.02 -6.73
C PRO A 222 0.43 23.91 -5.67
N ARG A 223 0.57 22.67 -6.13
CA ARG A 223 0.42 21.45 -5.35
C ARG A 223 1.72 20.68 -5.34
N GLN A 224 1.95 19.95 -4.26
CA GLN A 224 2.97 18.90 -4.18
C GLN A 224 2.32 17.59 -3.77
N VAL A 225 2.88 16.49 -4.25
CA VAL A 225 2.36 15.14 -4.09
C VAL A 225 3.49 14.18 -3.74
N ILE A 226 3.22 13.25 -2.84
CA ILE A 226 3.96 12.00 -2.69
C ILE A 226 3.05 10.88 -3.21
N ASP A 227 3.45 10.21 -4.31
CA ASP A 227 2.84 8.97 -4.78
C ASP A 227 3.78 7.83 -4.41
N HIS A 228 3.34 6.96 -3.51
CA HIS A 228 4.09 5.84 -2.95
C HIS A 228 3.36 4.54 -3.25
N ARG A 229 3.99 3.66 -4.03
CA ARG A 229 3.44 2.35 -4.41
C ARG A 229 4.26 1.29 -3.75
N PHE A 230 3.61 0.36 -3.07
CA PHE A 230 4.28 -0.57 -2.20
C PHE A 230 3.56 -1.90 -2.16
N ARG A 231 4.34 -2.96 -1.89
CA ARG A 231 3.83 -4.31 -1.72
C ARG A 231 3.47 -4.54 -0.25
N THR A 232 2.28 -5.06 0.00
CA THR A 232 1.79 -5.42 1.33
C THR A 232 2.16 -6.86 1.70
N ALA A 233 1.93 -7.25 2.96
CA ALA A 233 2.32 -8.56 3.49
C ALA A 233 1.64 -9.77 2.80
N ASP A 234 0.49 -9.55 2.16
CA ASP A 234 -0.23 -10.52 1.33
C ASP A 234 0.26 -10.57 -0.14
N GLY A 235 1.32 -9.82 -0.45
CA GLY A 235 1.91 -9.75 -1.78
C GLY A 235 1.16 -8.88 -2.78
N GLN A 236 0.02 -8.29 -2.38
CA GLN A 236 -0.71 -7.32 -3.19
C GLN A 236 0.05 -5.99 -3.26
N ILE A 237 -0.28 -5.16 -4.25
CA ILE A 237 0.30 -3.84 -4.39
C ILE A 237 -0.77 -2.80 -4.07
N TYR A 238 -0.39 -1.80 -3.27
CA TYR A 238 -1.21 -0.65 -2.96
C TYR A 238 -0.51 0.62 -3.38
N GLY A 239 -1.31 1.61 -3.78
CA GLY A 239 -0.88 2.99 -3.98
C GLY A 239 -1.39 3.86 -2.84
N ALA A 240 -0.48 4.63 -2.26
CA ALA A 240 -0.78 5.73 -1.37
C ALA A 240 -0.40 7.05 -2.06
N ARG A 241 -1.36 7.94 -2.26
CA ARG A 241 -1.12 9.25 -2.87
C ARG A 241 -1.55 10.36 -1.92
N LEU A 242 -0.60 11.18 -1.49
CA LEU A 242 -0.84 12.32 -0.61
C LEU A 242 -0.57 13.64 -1.33
N SER A 243 -1.61 14.45 -1.53
CA SER A 243 -1.54 15.77 -2.16
C SER A 243 -1.72 16.88 -1.13
N ALA A 244 -0.91 17.94 -1.19
CA ALA A 244 -1.03 19.14 -0.35
C ALA A 244 -0.65 20.41 -1.13
N PRO A 245 -0.90 21.63 -0.60
CA PRO A 245 -0.34 22.84 -1.18
C PRO A 245 1.20 22.76 -1.21
N GLU A 246 1.84 23.36 -2.22
CA GLU A 246 3.31 23.40 -2.35
C GLU A 246 3.97 24.09 -1.13
N SER A 247 3.25 24.96 -0.43
CA SER A 247 3.72 25.63 0.79
C SER A 247 3.70 24.74 2.04
N ALA A 248 3.06 23.55 2.00
CA ALA A 248 3.07 22.64 3.14
C ALA A 248 4.48 22.08 3.37
N PRO A 249 4.91 21.85 4.63
CA PRO A 249 6.20 21.21 4.88
C PRO A 249 6.20 19.77 4.34
N LEU A 250 7.21 19.40 3.54
CA LEU A 250 7.33 18.04 3.01
C LEU A 250 7.48 17.00 4.13
N THR A 251 8.06 17.38 5.27
CA THR A 251 8.18 16.51 6.45
C THR A 251 6.82 16.08 6.98
N ASP A 252 5.84 16.98 7.09
CA ASP A 252 4.48 16.62 7.53
C ASP A 252 3.84 15.59 6.58
N LEU A 253 4.04 15.76 5.27
CA LEU A 253 3.53 14.84 4.26
C LEU A 253 4.22 13.48 4.39
N ARG A 254 5.55 13.48 4.59
CA ARG A 254 6.34 12.27 4.80
C ARG A 254 5.88 11.49 6.01
N GLU A 255 5.66 12.15 7.15
CA GLU A 255 5.13 11.51 8.36
C GLU A 255 3.76 10.89 8.11
N THR A 256 2.86 11.63 7.47
CA THR A 256 1.48 11.17 7.19
C THR A 256 1.46 9.95 6.29
N ILE A 257 2.17 10.00 5.15
CA ILE A 257 2.17 8.88 4.18
C ILE A 257 2.94 7.68 4.72
N THR A 258 4.00 7.90 5.50
CA THR A 258 4.74 6.81 6.16
C THR A 258 3.81 6.09 7.12
N MET A 259 3.09 6.81 7.99
CA MET A 259 2.17 6.19 8.93
C MET A 259 1.13 5.33 8.21
N ALA A 260 0.48 5.87 7.17
CA ALA A 260 -0.51 5.13 6.40
C ALA A 260 0.10 3.88 5.72
N THR A 261 1.28 4.00 5.11
CA THR A 261 1.90 2.88 4.36
C THR A 261 2.48 1.80 5.28
N THR A 262 2.98 2.16 6.47
CA THR A 262 3.54 1.18 7.42
C THR A 262 2.48 0.47 8.24
N THR A 263 1.30 1.08 8.42
CA THR A 263 0.20 0.50 9.20
C THR A 263 -0.87 -0.17 8.34
N LEU A 264 -0.87 0.06 7.03
CA LEU A 264 -1.80 -0.58 6.12
C LEU A 264 -1.61 -2.10 6.14
N CYS A 265 -2.64 -2.79 6.62
CA CYS A 265 -2.67 -4.24 6.69
C CYS A 265 -3.92 -4.79 6.00
N PRO A 266 -3.78 -5.46 4.85
CA PRO A 266 -4.90 -6.08 4.15
C PRO A 266 -5.63 -7.11 5.02
N THR A 267 -6.94 -7.23 4.84
CA THR A 267 -7.75 -8.21 5.57
C THR A 267 -7.23 -9.63 5.33
N GLY A 268 -6.96 -10.36 6.42
CA GLY A 268 -6.44 -11.73 6.35
C GLY A 268 -4.90 -11.84 6.27
N ALA A 269 -4.19 -10.71 6.16
CA ALA A 269 -2.74 -10.67 6.30
C ALA A 269 -2.32 -10.66 7.78
N THR A 270 -1.10 -11.13 8.05
CA THR A 270 -0.44 -10.94 9.36
C THR A 270 0.61 -9.85 9.19
N CYS A 271 0.33 -8.66 9.71
CA CYS A 271 1.26 -7.53 9.64
C CYS A 271 1.85 -7.25 11.02
N VAL A 272 3.14 -6.96 11.06
CA VAL A 272 3.78 -6.42 12.25
C VAL A 272 3.55 -4.91 12.21
N ARG A 273 2.79 -4.36 13.16
CA ARG A 273 2.71 -2.89 13.31
C ARG A 273 4.08 -2.38 13.78
N GLY A 274 4.61 -1.38 13.08
CA GLY A 274 5.86 -0.70 13.41
C GLY A 274 5.72 0.30 14.54
#